data_AF-A0A7X6Z3Y3-F1
#
_entry.id   AF-A0A7X6Z3Y3-F1
#
_cell.length_a   1.000
_cell.length_b   1.000
_cell.length_c   1.000
_cell.angle_alpha   90.00
_cell.angle_beta   90.00
_cell.angle_gamma   90.00
#
_symmetry.space_group_name_H-M   'P 1'
#
loop_
_entity.id
_entity.type
_entity.pdbx_description
1 polymer ?
#
loop_
_entity_poly.entity_id
_entity_poly.type
_entity_poly.pdbx_seq_one_letter_code
_entity_poly.pdbx_strand_id
1 'polypeptide(L)'
;MKNRWFQYISILIVCVLVGLVIALLMKNLNVTNLGGKSLQELQNSIIDYQKKNEDLNNRNARLYEYLRELEAELAGGSGESYLHIVDEKEQYAVFAGLRAAQNAGVVITLTPVEGYRMQDAVIRQLVNELSALGAQAIAINEERKVATTEVRTSQD
;
A
#
# COMPACT_ATOMS: atom_id res chain seq x y z
N MET A 1 -50.15 -43.49 57.92
CA MET A 1 -49.09 -42.45 58.01
C MET A 1 -48.05 -42.52 56.89
N LYS A 2 -47.95 -43.61 56.11
CA LYS A 2 -46.92 -43.81 55.06
C LYS A 2 -47.12 -42.94 53.80
N ASN A 3 -48.37 -42.58 53.45
CA ASN A 3 -48.68 -41.86 52.21
C ASN A 3 -48.26 -40.38 52.21
N ARG A 4 -48.23 -39.72 53.38
CA ARG A 4 -47.81 -38.31 53.46
C ARG A 4 -46.30 -38.15 53.22
N TRP A 5 -45.50 -39.14 53.63
CA TRP A 5 -44.06 -39.13 53.37
C TRP A 5 -43.73 -39.28 51.89
N PHE A 6 -44.47 -40.14 51.17
CA PHE A 6 -44.38 -40.24 49.71
C PHE A 6 -44.82 -38.95 49.00
N GLN A 7 -45.82 -38.24 49.52
CA GLN A 7 -46.24 -36.93 48.99
C GLN A 7 -45.17 -35.85 49.19
N TYR A 8 -44.48 -35.82 50.33
CA TYR A 8 -43.37 -34.87 50.53
C TYR A 8 -42.16 -35.17 49.64
N ILE A 9 -41.87 -36.46 49.39
CA ILE A 9 -40.82 -36.89 48.47
C ILE A 9 -41.14 -36.53 47.02
N SER A 10 -42.39 -36.68 46.57
CA SER A 10 -42.78 -36.27 45.23
C SER A 10 -42.69 -34.75 45.04
N ILE A 11 -43.07 -33.98 46.06
CA ILE A 11 -42.93 -32.51 46.06
C ILE A 11 -41.46 -32.08 46.00
N LEU A 12 -40.57 -32.75 46.74
CA LEU A 12 -39.13 -32.48 46.72
C LEU A 12 -38.54 -32.73 45.32
N ILE A 13 -38.87 -33.86 44.70
CA ILE A 13 -38.42 -34.20 43.35
C ILE A 13 -38.89 -33.17 42.32
N VAL A 14 -40.16 -32.76 42.39
CA VAL A 14 -40.69 -31.72 41.49
C VAL A 14 -39.97 -30.39 41.70
N CYS A 15 -39.69 -30.01 42.95
CA CYS A 15 -38.97 -28.79 43.26
C CYS A 15 -37.53 -28.80 42.70
N VAL A 16 -36.83 -29.94 42.82
CA VAL A 16 -35.49 -30.12 42.26
C VAL A 16 -35.49 -30.04 40.73
N LEU A 17 -36.48 -30.67 40.08
CA LEU A 17 -36.62 -30.60 38.62
C LEU A 17 -36.90 -29.17 38.14
N VAL A 18 -37.79 -28.45 38.82
CA VAL A 18 -38.08 -27.04 38.51
C VAL A 18 -36.84 -26.17 38.71
N GLY A 19 -36.11 -26.35 39.82
CA GLY A 19 -34.86 -25.66 40.09
C GLY A 19 -33.79 -25.92 39.02
N LEU A 20 -33.69 -27.16 38.54
CA LEU A 20 -32.76 -27.55 37.47
C LEU A 20 -33.14 -26.91 36.12
N VAL A 21 -34.43 -26.89 35.78
CA VAL A 21 -34.94 -26.20 34.58
C VAL A 21 -34.65 -24.69 34.64
N ILE A 22 -34.88 -24.05 35.79
CA ILE A 22 -34.55 -22.63 36.00
C ILE A 22 -33.05 -22.38 35.87
N ALA A 23 -32.20 -23.24 36.46
CA ALA A 23 -30.76 -23.12 36.33
C ALA A 23 -30.27 -23.25 34.88
N LEU A 24 -30.87 -24.17 34.11
CA LEU A 24 -30.59 -24.33 32.67
C LEU A 24 -31.10 -23.14 31.84
N LEU A 25 -32.26 -22.58 32.18
CA LEU A 25 -32.78 -21.36 31.58
C LEU A 25 -31.83 -20.18 31.84
N MET A 26 -31.37 -19.97 33.07
CA MET A 26 -30.43 -18.91 33.42
C MET A 26 -29.08 -19.04 32.67
N LYS A 27 -28.58 -20.27 32.52
CA LYS A 27 -27.38 -20.53 31.71
C LYS A 27 -27.58 -20.17 30.23
N ASN A 28 -28.75 -20.48 29.66
CA ASN A 28 -29.12 -20.10 28.28
C ASN A 28 -29.38 -18.59 28.12
N LEU A 29 -29.89 -17.92 29.15
CA LEU A 29 -30.08 -16.47 29.17
C LEU A 29 -28.74 -15.71 29.29
N ASN A 30 -27.75 -16.27 29.98
CA ASN A 30 -26.41 -15.68 30.07
C ASN A 30 -25.62 -15.75 28.75
N VAL A 31 -25.84 -16.78 27.92
CA VAL A 31 -25.24 -16.83 26.57
C VAL A 31 -25.97 -15.93 25.57
N THR A 32 -27.25 -15.61 25.78
CA THR A 32 -27.97 -14.63 24.93
C THR A 32 -27.69 -13.18 25.31
N ASN A 33 -27.12 -12.91 26.49
CA ASN A 33 -26.61 -11.58 26.88
C ASN A 33 -25.36 -11.14 26.09
N LEU A 34 -24.83 -12.00 25.20
CA LEU A 34 -23.91 -11.61 24.14
C LEU A 34 -24.56 -10.61 23.15
N GLY A 35 -25.90 -10.59 23.06
CA GLY A 35 -26.65 -9.66 22.21
C GLY A 35 -26.57 -8.20 22.64
N GLY A 36 -26.43 -7.90 23.94
CA GLY A 36 -26.32 -6.51 24.43
C GLY A 36 -24.96 -5.88 24.16
N LYS A 37 -23.87 -6.66 24.32
CA LYS A 37 -22.53 -6.23 23.88
C LYS A 37 -22.45 -6.14 22.35
N SER A 38 -23.03 -7.08 21.62
CA SER A 38 -23.07 -7.07 20.16
C SER A 38 -23.92 -5.92 19.59
N LEU A 39 -25.07 -5.57 20.20
CA LEU A 39 -25.88 -4.43 19.78
C LEU A 39 -25.17 -3.11 20.02
N GLN A 40 -24.49 -2.96 21.16
CA GLN A 40 -23.70 -1.76 21.47
C GLN A 40 -22.46 -1.67 20.57
N GLU A 41 -21.78 -2.78 20.30
CA GLU A 41 -20.66 -2.86 19.35
C GLU A 41 -21.11 -2.60 17.91
N LEU A 42 -22.29 -3.09 17.52
CA LEU A 42 -22.88 -2.84 16.20
C LEU A 42 -23.30 -1.38 16.06
N GLN A 43 -23.90 -0.80 17.10
CA GLN A 43 -24.24 0.63 17.14
C GLN A 43 -22.97 1.49 17.05
N ASN A 44 -21.92 1.14 17.81
CA ASN A 44 -20.63 1.82 17.74
C ASN A 44 -19.97 1.65 16.37
N SER A 45 -20.09 0.48 15.75
CA SER A 45 -19.59 0.22 14.40
C SER A 45 -20.35 1.05 13.36
N ILE A 46 -21.68 1.17 13.49
CA ILE A 46 -22.50 2.03 12.63
C ILE A 46 -22.07 3.49 12.76
N ILE A 47 -21.83 3.98 13.98
CA ILE A 47 -21.33 5.33 14.22
C ILE A 47 -19.92 5.52 13.61
N ASP A 48 -19.04 4.54 13.74
CA ASP A 48 -17.69 4.58 13.16
C ASP A 48 -17.74 4.56 11.62
N TYR A 49 -18.61 3.75 11.02
CA TYR A 49 -18.86 3.74 9.58
C TYR A 49 -19.47 5.04 9.10
N GLN A 50 -20.40 5.65 9.86
CA GLN A 50 -20.95 6.96 9.54
C GLN A 50 -19.86 8.04 9.57
N LYS A 51 -19.01 8.06 10.60
CA LYS A 51 -17.86 8.99 10.68
C LYS A 51 -16.85 8.79 9.56
N LYS A 52 -16.52 7.54 9.22
CA LYS A 52 -15.63 7.22 8.09
C LYS A 52 -16.25 7.67 6.78
N ASN A 53 -17.55 7.45 6.59
CA ASN A 53 -18.25 7.89 5.39
C ASN A 53 -18.28 9.41 5.29
N GLU A 54 -18.51 10.11 6.40
CA GLU A 54 -18.44 11.57 6.46
C GLU A 54 -17.02 12.11 6.19
N ASP A 55 -15.97 11.49 6.75
CA ASP A 55 -14.59 11.86 6.46
C ASP A 55 -14.22 11.59 4.99
N LEU A 56 -14.64 10.45 4.44
CA LEU A 56 -14.49 10.12 3.02
C LEU A 56 -15.21 11.14 2.13
N ASN A 57 -16.42 11.55 2.50
CA ASN A 57 -17.18 12.54 1.74
C ASN A 57 -16.52 13.92 1.82
N ASN A 58 -16.00 14.31 2.99
CA ASN A 58 -15.23 15.54 3.18
C ASN A 58 -13.90 15.50 2.40
N ARG A 59 -13.22 14.36 2.35
CA ARG A 59 -12.01 14.19 1.52
C ARG A 59 -12.35 14.28 0.04
N ASN A 60 -13.43 13.66 -0.41
CA ASN A 60 -13.89 13.79 -1.79
C ASN A 60 -14.24 15.24 -2.12
N ALA A 61 -14.96 15.95 -1.24
CA ALA A 61 -15.28 17.35 -1.44
C ALA A 61 -14.01 18.21 -1.58
N ARG A 62 -13.01 18.00 -0.69
CA ARG A 62 -11.70 18.67 -0.78
C ARG A 62 -10.95 18.32 -2.07
N LEU A 63 -11.00 17.05 -2.50
CA LEU A 63 -10.38 16.62 -3.75
C LEU A 63 -11.04 17.26 -4.96
N TYR A 64 -12.38 17.35 -4.98
CA TYR A 64 -13.11 18.04 -6.05
C TYR A 64 -12.87 19.55 -6.04
N GLU A 65 -12.74 20.17 -4.86
CA GLU A 65 -12.38 21.58 -4.73
C GLU A 65 -10.96 21.83 -5.27
N TYR A 66 -10.00 20.97 -4.89
CA TYR A 66 -8.64 21.01 -5.42
C TYR A 66 -8.60 20.80 -6.94
N LEU A 67 -9.38 19.84 -7.44
CA LEU A 67 -9.51 19.59 -8.88
C LEU A 67 -10.11 20.81 -9.60
N ARG A 68 -11.09 21.47 -8.99
CA ARG A 68 -11.70 22.69 -9.52
C ARG A 68 -10.74 23.88 -9.46
N GLU A 69 -9.91 23.97 -8.44
CA GLU A 69 -8.84 24.97 -8.33
C GLU A 69 -7.78 24.76 -9.42
N LEU A 70 -7.35 23.52 -9.63
CA LEU A 70 -6.49 23.12 -10.75
C LEU A 70 -7.13 23.43 -12.11
N GLU A 71 -8.40 23.09 -12.33
CA GLU A 71 -9.13 23.41 -13.56
C GLU A 71 -9.32 24.92 -13.76
N ALA A 72 -9.52 25.68 -12.69
CA ALA A 72 -9.61 27.13 -12.73
C ALA A 72 -8.24 27.77 -13.00
N GLU A 73 -7.14 27.23 -12.48
CA GLU A 73 -5.76 27.61 -12.85
C GLU A 73 -5.48 27.32 -14.33
N LEU A 74 -5.91 26.15 -14.83
CA LEU A 74 -5.82 25.77 -16.23
C LEU A 74 -6.60 26.71 -17.15
N ALA A 75 -7.79 27.17 -16.74
CA ALA A 75 -8.61 28.11 -17.51
C ALA A 75 -8.19 29.58 -17.34
N GLY A 76 -7.56 29.94 -16.21
CA GLY A 76 -7.18 31.30 -15.83
C GLY A 76 -5.80 31.74 -16.35
N GLY A 77 -5.02 30.83 -16.92
CA GLY A 77 -3.72 31.15 -17.51
C GLY A 77 -2.52 31.05 -16.54
N SER A 78 -2.67 30.40 -15.38
CA SER A 78 -1.55 30.04 -14.49
C SER A 78 -0.99 28.64 -14.82
N GLY A 79 -0.88 28.32 -16.11
CA GLY A 79 -0.33 27.06 -16.60
C GLY A 79 1.12 26.78 -16.19
N GLU A 80 1.85 27.75 -15.63
CA GLU A 80 3.24 27.58 -15.22
C GLU A 80 3.43 26.53 -14.12
N SER A 81 2.53 26.44 -13.13
CA SER A 81 2.70 25.49 -12.02
C SER A 81 2.52 24.04 -12.46
N TYR A 82 1.47 23.76 -13.24
CA TYR A 82 1.25 22.44 -13.83
C TYR A 82 2.34 22.07 -14.84
N LEU A 83 2.75 23.02 -15.70
CA LEU A 83 3.84 22.79 -16.65
C LEU A 83 5.14 22.45 -15.92
N HIS A 84 5.43 23.11 -14.79
CA HIS A 84 6.61 22.81 -13.99
C HIS A 84 6.58 21.38 -13.41
N ILE A 85 5.43 20.96 -12.87
CA ILE A 85 5.26 19.59 -12.33
C ILE A 85 5.38 18.54 -13.45
N VAL A 86 4.82 18.81 -14.62
CA VAL A 86 4.93 17.92 -15.77
C VAL A 86 6.38 17.84 -16.27
N ASP A 87 7.09 18.97 -16.32
CA ASP A 87 8.48 19.04 -16.74
C ASP A 87 9.41 18.32 -15.75
N GLU A 88 9.25 18.55 -14.44
CA GLU A 88 9.95 17.79 -13.39
C GLU A 88 9.73 16.29 -13.53
N LYS A 89 8.47 15.86 -13.72
CA LYS A 89 8.13 14.44 -13.90
C LYS A 89 8.85 13.84 -15.12
N GLU A 90 8.91 14.55 -16.24
CA GLU A 90 9.64 14.07 -17.42
C GLU A 90 11.16 14.07 -17.20
N GLN A 91 11.73 15.06 -16.50
CA GLN A 91 13.15 15.08 -16.14
C GLN A 91 13.53 13.89 -15.25
N TYR A 92 12.72 13.57 -14.24
CA TYR A 92 12.95 12.39 -13.40
C TYR A 92 12.80 11.08 -14.19
N ALA A 93 11.86 11.01 -15.13
CA ALA A 93 11.69 9.84 -15.99
C ALA A 93 12.91 9.63 -16.91
N VAL A 94 13.52 10.69 -17.42
CA VAL A 94 14.78 10.63 -18.19
C VAL A 94 15.94 10.18 -17.31
N PHE A 95 16.05 10.70 -16.08
CA PHE A 95 17.09 10.31 -15.13
C PHE A 95 16.97 8.83 -14.72
N ALA A 96 15.76 8.35 -14.46
CA ALA A 96 15.47 6.96 -14.12
C ALA A 96 15.64 5.98 -15.31
N GLY A 97 15.90 6.49 -16.52
CA GLY A 97 16.04 5.67 -17.73
C GLY A 97 14.70 5.17 -18.30
N LEU A 98 13.55 5.69 -17.83
CA LEU A 98 12.21 5.36 -18.30
C LEU A 98 11.82 6.10 -19.60
N ARG A 99 12.61 7.10 -19.98
CA ARG A 99 12.48 7.87 -21.22
C ARG A 99 13.80 7.84 -21.99
N ALA A 100 13.69 7.83 -23.32
CA ALA A 100 14.84 7.95 -24.20
C ALA A 100 15.46 9.35 -24.03
N ALA A 101 16.75 9.41 -23.75
CA ALA A 101 17.50 10.65 -23.78
C ALA A 101 18.03 10.85 -25.20
N GLN A 102 17.64 11.93 -25.86
CA GLN A 102 18.16 12.31 -27.18
C GLN A 102 18.87 13.65 -27.05
N ASN A 103 20.20 13.63 -27.21
CA ASN A 103 21.02 14.83 -27.23
C ASN A 103 22.29 14.55 -28.06
N ALA A 104 23.05 15.59 -28.36
CA ALA A 104 24.40 15.46 -28.89
C ALA A 104 25.23 14.57 -27.95
N GLY A 105 25.93 13.60 -28.55
CA GLY A 105 26.68 12.60 -27.81
C GLY A 105 27.84 12.05 -28.62
N VAL A 106 28.54 11.09 -28.05
CA VAL A 106 29.68 10.42 -28.67
C VAL A 106 29.47 8.91 -28.60
N VAL A 107 29.85 8.22 -29.67
CA VAL A 107 29.90 6.76 -29.71
C VAL A 107 31.35 6.34 -29.54
N ILE A 108 31.63 5.59 -28.48
CA ILE A 108 32.97 5.08 -28.16
C ILE A 108 32.99 3.58 -28.42
N THR A 109 33.80 3.15 -29.38
CA THR A 109 34.01 1.73 -29.67
C THR A 109 35.30 1.27 -29.00
N LEU A 110 35.19 0.36 -28.04
CA LEU A 110 36.33 -0.27 -27.40
C LEU A 110 36.59 -1.63 -28.04
N THR A 111 37.78 -1.80 -28.62
CA THR A 111 38.22 -3.09 -29.18
C THR A 111 39.33 -3.65 -28.31
N PRO A 112 39.17 -4.85 -27.73
CA PRO A 112 40.24 -5.48 -26.98
C PRO A 112 41.37 -5.91 -27.94
N VAL A 113 42.61 -5.92 -27.44
CA VAL A 113 43.76 -6.45 -28.18
C VAL A 113 43.56 -7.95 -28.41
N GLU A 114 44.00 -8.47 -29.56
CA GLU A 114 43.87 -9.89 -29.88
C GLU A 114 44.41 -10.79 -28.75
N GLY A 115 43.62 -11.78 -28.35
CA GLY A 115 43.95 -12.70 -27.26
C GLY A 115 43.61 -12.21 -25.85
N TYR A 116 43.15 -10.97 -25.68
CA TYR A 116 42.75 -10.42 -24.38
C TYR A 116 41.23 -10.24 -24.29
N ARG A 117 40.67 -10.54 -23.10
CA ARG A 117 39.28 -10.23 -22.77
C ARG A 117 39.19 -8.82 -22.17
N MET A 118 38.12 -8.10 -22.49
CA MET A 118 37.84 -6.80 -21.89
C MET A 118 37.58 -6.97 -20.39
N GLN A 119 38.33 -6.23 -19.57
CA GLN A 119 38.11 -6.23 -18.12
C GLN A 119 36.98 -5.28 -17.76
N ASP A 120 36.13 -5.70 -16.83
CA ASP A 120 35.09 -4.90 -16.21
C ASP A 120 35.60 -3.59 -15.59
N ALA A 121 36.83 -3.60 -15.04
CA ALA A 121 37.48 -2.41 -14.50
C ALA A 121 37.61 -1.28 -15.53
N VAL A 122 37.92 -1.60 -16.79
CA VAL A 122 38.08 -0.62 -17.87
C VAL A 122 36.74 0.03 -18.20
N ILE A 123 35.67 -0.77 -18.32
CA ILE A 123 34.32 -0.26 -18.59
C ILE A 123 33.85 0.61 -17.42
N ARG A 124 34.03 0.17 -16.17
CA ARG A 124 33.65 0.96 -14.99
C ARG A 124 34.39 2.30 -14.95
N GLN A 125 35.70 2.30 -15.18
CA GLN A 125 36.49 3.52 -15.18
C GLN A 125 35.99 4.47 -16.26
N LEU A 126 35.79 4.00 -17.49
CA LEU A 126 35.28 4.83 -18.58
C LEU A 126 33.91 5.44 -18.26
N VAL A 127 32.98 4.63 -17.74
CA VAL A 127 31.64 5.11 -17.36
C VAL A 127 31.71 6.16 -16.26
N ASN A 128 32.60 5.99 -15.29
CA ASN A 128 32.80 6.94 -14.20
C ASN A 128 33.39 8.26 -14.72
N GLU A 129 34.38 8.21 -15.61
CA GLU A 129 34.95 9.41 -16.24
C GLU A 129 33.91 10.14 -17.07
N LEU A 130 33.12 9.43 -17.89
CA LEU A 130 32.02 10.04 -18.65
C LEU A 130 31.00 10.70 -17.72
N SER A 131 30.67 10.04 -16.61
CA SER A 131 29.76 10.61 -15.60
C SER A 131 30.36 11.86 -14.95
N ALA A 132 31.67 11.86 -14.65
CA ALA A 132 32.38 13.01 -14.09
C ALA A 132 32.48 14.19 -15.08
N LEU A 133 32.56 13.91 -16.38
CA LEU A 133 32.51 14.90 -17.45
C LEU A 133 31.09 15.45 -17.71
N GLY A 134 30.09 14.97 -16.97
CA GLY A 134 28.70 15.46 -17.05
C GLY A 134 27.81 14.70 -18.03
N ALA A 135 28.16 13.48 -18.42
CA ALA A 135 27.28 12.65 -19.23
C ALA A 135 25.95 12.38 -18.50
N GLN A 136 24.84 12.87 -19.06
CA GLN A 136 23.51 12.75 -18.47
C GLN A 136 22.86 11.38 -18.75
N ALA A 137 23.26 10.71 -19.83
CA ALA A 137 22.81 9.39 -20.20
C ALA A 137 23.96 8.60 -20.84
N ILE A 138 24.11 7.34 -20.45
CA ILE A 138 25.14 6.44 -20.96
C ILE A 138 24.45 5.13 -21.34
N ALA A 139 24.78 4.60 -22.52
CA ALA A 139 24.36 3.29 -22.97
C ALA A 139 25.59 2.42 -23.24
N ILE A 140 25.55 1.16 -22.80
CA ILE A 140 26.59 0.16 -23.02
C ILE A 140 25.96 -0.93 -23.89
N ASN A 141 26.44 -1.11 -25.13
CA ASN A 141 25.90 -2.12 -26.06
C ASN A 141 24.36 -2.12 -26.13
N GLU A 142 23.78 -0.94 -26.34
CA GLU A 142 22.33 -0.68 -26.41
C GLU A 142 21.57 -0.75 -25.07
N GLU A 143 22.22 -1.12 -23.97
CA GLU A 143 21.61 -1.14 -22.65
C GLU A 143 21.83 0.18 -21.90
N ARG A 144 20.74 0.81 -21.44
CA ARG A 144 20.78 2.06 -20.68
C ARG A 144 21.37 1.81 -19.29
N LYS A 145 22.49 2.47 -18.99
CA LYS A 145 23.04 2.52 -17.63
C LYS A 145 22.15 3.39 -16.74
N VAL A 146 21.69 2.81 -15.63
CA VAL A 146 20.99 3.52 -14.55
C VAL A 146 21.84 3.52 -13.27
N ALA A 147 21.39 4.20 -12.22
CA ALA A 147 22.14 4.30 -10.96
C ALA A 147 22.43 2.93 -10.32
N THR A 148 21.55 1.95 -10.55
CA THR A 148 21.64 0.59 -9.99
C THR A 148 22.31 -0.42 -10.93
N THR A 149 22.86 0.01 -12.07
CA THR A 149 23.55 -0.89 -13.01
C THR A 149 24.94 -1.24 -12.47
N GLU A 150 25.19 -2.53 -12.27
CA GLU A 150 26.49 -3.06 -11.92
C GLU A 150 27.22 -3.63 -13.14
N VAL A 151 28.54 -3.44 -13.21
CA VAL A 151 29.38 -3.98 -14.29
C VAL A 151 30.35 -4.99 -13.70
N ARG A 152 30.24 -6.23 -14.14
CA ARG A 152 31.05 -7.37 -13.70
C ARG A 152 31.58 -8.18 -14.88
N THR A 153 32.71 -8.83 -14.69
CA THR A 153 33.25 -9.79 -15.66
C THR A 153 32.42 -11.08 -15.63
N SER A 154 32.01 -11.56 -16.80
CA SER A 154 31.46 -12.92 -16.98
C SER A 154 32.56 -13.94 -16.72
N GLN A 155 32.33 -14.93 -15.86
CA GLN A 155 33.30 -15.99 -15.53
C GLN A 155 33.29 -17.17 -16.53
N ASP A 156 32.53 -17.08 -17.62
CA ASP A 156 32.46 -18.11 -18.67
C ASP A 156 33.60 -17.98 -19.70
#